data_AF-A0A2N1TY01-F1
#
_entry.id   AF-A0A2N1TY01-F1
#
_cell.length_a   1.000
_cell.length_b   1.000
_cell.length_c   1.000
_cell.angle_alpha   90.00
_cell.angle_beta   90.00
_cell.angle_gamma   90.00
#
_symmetry.space_group_name_H-M   'P 1'
#
loop_
_entity.id
_entity.type
_entity.pdbx_description
1 polymer ?
#
loop_
_entity_poly.entity_id
_entity_poly.type
_entity_poly.pdbx_seq_one_letter_code
_entity_poly.pdbx_strand_id
1 'polypeptide(L)' 'MGFFPTLLAAYVIFAFMFQTVAVGFIAQDNKCDKHRAGWALFTLLTGPVGILIYLFKGRKNFN' A
#
# COMPACT_ATOMS: atom_id res chain seq x y z
N MET A 1 -5.61 -19.71 26.65
CA MET A 1 -4.86 -19.79 25.38
C MET A 1 -5.56 -18.98 24.27
N GLY A 2 -5.85 -17.69 24.50
CA GLY A 2 -6.65 -16.87 23.56
C GLY A 2 -6.03 -15.54 23.18
N PHE A 3 -4.86 -15.16 23.70
CA PHE A 3 -4.27 -13.84 23.44
C PHE A 3 -3.63 -13.74 22.04
N PHE A 4 -2.97 -14.82 21.61
CA PHE A 4 -2.32 -14.93 20.31
C PHE A 4 -3.27 -14.81 19.10
N PRO A 5 -4.42 -15.53 19.04
CA PRO A 5 -5.33 -15.41 17.90
C PRO A 5 -5.98 -14.03 17.80
N THR A 6 -6.26 -13.36 18.91
CA THR A 6 -6.84 -12.01 18.90
C THR A 6 -5.83 -10.95 18.43
N LEU A 7 -4.57 -11.07 18.86
CA LEU A 7 -3.47 -10.23 18.36
C LEU A 7 -3.22 -10.46 16.86
N LEU A 8 -3.23 -11.71 16.41
CA LEU A 8 -3.09 -12.06 15.00
C LEU A 8 -4.24 -11.46 14.18
N ALA A 9 -5.48 -11.59 14.64
CA ALA A 9 -6.65 -11.04 13.97
C ALA A 9 -6.58 -9.51 13.88
N ALA A 10 -6.22 -8.83 14.98
CA ALA A 10 -6.04 -7.38 14.99
C ALA A 10 -4.95 -6.94 14.01
N TYR A 11 -3.81 -7.64 13.97
CA TYR A 11 -2.73 -7.37 13.02
C TYR A 11 -3.21 -7.51 11.57
N VAL A 12 -3.92 -8.58 11.24
CA VAL A 12 -4.44 -8.83 9.89
C VAL A 12 -5.42 -7.73 9.47
N ILE A 13 -6.36 -7.36 10.33
CA ILE A 13 -7.32 -6.28 10.06
C ILE A 13 -6.60 -4.95 9.80
N PHE A 14 -5.60 -4.64 10.64
CA PHE A 14 -4.83 -3.41 10.50
C PHE A 14 -3.99 -3.39 9.22
N ALA A 15 -3.42 -4.54 8.84
CA ALA A 15 -2.68 -4.69 7.59
C ALA A 15 -3.58 -4.47 6.36
N PHE A 16 -4.79 -5.03 6.35
CA PHE A 16 -5.76 -4.81 5.29
C PHE A 16 -6.22 -3.35 5.20
N MET A 17 -6.50 -2.70 6.35
CA MET A 17 -6.84 -1.27 6.39
C MET A 17 -5.70 -0.39 5.86
N PHE A 18 -4.47 -0.68 6.26
CA PHE A 18 -3.31 0.07 5.77
C PHE A 18 -3.16 -0.10 4.25
N GLN A 19 -3.39 -1.31 3.73
CA GLN A 19 -3.28 -1.60 2.31
C GLN A 19 -4.36 -0.92 1.46
N THR A 20 -5.61 -0.85 1.93
CA THR A 20 -6.67 -0.10 1.24
C THR A 20 -6.41 1.40 1.22
N VAL A 21 -5.96 1.98 2.34
CA VAL A 21 -5.57 3.40 2.40
C VAL A 21 -4.38 3.67 1.47
N ALA A 22 -3.40 2.77 1.44
CA ALA A 22 -2.23 2.87 0.58
C ALA A 22 -2.61 2.87 -0.91
N VAL A 23 -3.44 1.94 -1.34
CA VAL A 23 -3.95 1.87 -2.72
C VAL A 23 -4.81 3.10 -3.05
N GLY A 24 -5.63 3.57 -2.10
CA GLY A 24 -6.42 4.79 -2.23
C GLY A 24 -5.57 6.04 -2.45
N PHE A 25 -4.45 6.16 -1.74
CA PHE A 25 -3.48 7.25 -1.93
C PHE A 25 -2.86 7.24 -3.32
N ILE A 26 -2.41 6.08 -3.80
CA ILE A 26 -1.85 5.94 -5.16
C ILE A 26 -2.92 6.24 -6.20
N ALA A 27 -4.18 5.85 -5.93
CA ALA A 27 -5.28 6.22 -6.78
C ALA A 27 -5.51 7.73 -6.78
N GLN A 28 -5.55 8.43 -5.66
CA GLN A 28 -5.81 9.88 -5.70
C GLN A 28 -4.63 10.74 -6.17
N ASP A 29 -3.45 10.14 -6.40
CA ASP A 29 -2.25 10.85 -6.82
C ASP A 29 -2.24 11.15 -8.33
N ASN A 30 -2.58 12.40 -8.68
CA ASN A 30 -2.59 12.90 -10.07
C ASN A 30 -1.19 13.08 -10.69
N LYS A 31 -0.09 12.93 -9.93
CA LYS A 31 1.26 13.08 -10.51
C LYS A 31 1.72 11.86 -11.30
N CYS A 32 1.10 10.70 -11.09
CA CYS A 32 1.54 9.41 -11.64
C CYS A 32 0.53 8.80 -12.63
N ASP A 33 -0.16 9.62 -13.43
CA ASP A 33 -1.29 9.21 -14.29
C ASP A 33 -0.96 8.02 -15.22
N LYS A 34 0.26 7.99 -15.77
CA LYS A 34 0.68 6.99 -16.79
C LYS A 34 1.02 5.60 -16.23
N HIS A 35 1.34 5.48 -14.93
CA HIS A 35 1.73 4.21 -14.30
C HIS A 35 0.95 3.89 -13.01
N ARG A 36 -0.10 4.65 -12.71
CA ARG A 36 -0.94 4.54 -11.51
C ARG A 36 -1.46 3.12 -11.26
N ALA A 37 -1.97 2.46 -12.31
CA ALA A 37 -2.45 1.08 -12.22
C ALA A 37 -1.33 0.08 -11.88
N GLY A 38 -0.12 0.29 -12.43
CA GLY A 38 1.03 -0.56 -12.15
C GLY A 38 1.53 -0.42 -10.72
N TRP A 39 1.58 0.81 -10.19
CA TRP A 39 1.97 1.06 -8.80
C TRP A 39 0.90 0.63 -7.79
N ALA A 40 -0.38 0.76 -8.13
CA ALA A 40 -1.47 0.24 -7.31
C ALA A 40 -1.42 -1.29 -7.21
N LEU A 41 -1.24 -1.99 -8.35
CA LEU A 41 -1.05 -3.45 -8.38
C LEU A 41 0.19 -3.89 -7.60
N PHE A 42 1.30 -3.15 -7.75
CA PHE A 42 2.54 -3.44 -7.02
C PHE A 42 2.35 -3.32 -5.51
N THR A 43 1.63 -2.30 -5.05
CA THR A 43 1.28 -2.08 -3.63
C THR A 43 0.26 -3.10 -3.12
N LEU A 44 -0.59 -3.61 -4.01
CA LEU A 44 -1.52 -4.70 -3.67
C LEU A 44 -0.80 -6.04 -3.53
N LEU A 45 0.27 -6.29 -4.30
CA LEU A 45 1.06 -7.52 -4.22
C LEU A 45 2.12 -7.49 -3.10
N THR A 46 2.79 -6.37 -2.90
CA THR A 46 3.91 -6.24 -1.93
C THR A 46 3.48 -5.58 -0.62
N GLY A 47 2.22 -5.18 -0.50
CA GLY A 47 1.66 -4.56 0.69
C GLY A 47 2.34 -3.24 1.05
N PRO A 48 2.64 -3.00 2.33
CA PRO A 48 3.21 -1.73 2.80
C PRO A 48 4.59 -1.41 2.20
N VAL A 49 5.32 -2.43 1.74
CA VAL A 49 6.62 -2.22 1.08
C VAL A 49 6.44 -1.54 -0.28
N GLY A 50 5.37 -1.87 -1.01
CA GLY A 50 5.08 -1.29 -2.32
C GLY A 50 4.83 0.21 -2.26
N ILE A 51 4.17 0.69 -1.19
CA ILE A 51 3.93 2.13 -1.05
C ILE A 51 5.19 2.91 -0.67
N LEU A 52 6.11 2.29 0.09
CA LEU A 52 7.42 2.89 0.37
C LEU A 52 8.23 3.04 -0.93
N ILE A 53 8.25 2.00 -1.77
CA ILE A 53 8.95 2.06 -3.07
C ILE A 53 8.29 3.09 -3.99
N TYR A 54 6.95 3.16 -4.00
CA TYR A 54 6.21 4.20 -4.72
C TYR A 54 6.62 5.62 -4.27
N LEU A 55 6.65 5.88 -2.96
CA LEU A 55 7.00 7.19 -2.41
C LEU A 55 8.45 7.60 -2.68
N PHE A 56 9.40 6.68 -2.50
CA PHE A 56 10.83 6.99 -2.63
C PHE A 56 11.32 6.97 -4.08
N LYS A 57 10.82 6.05 -4.91
CA LYS A 57 11.35 5.80 -6.26
C LYS A 57 10.35 6.12 -7.36
N GLY A 58 9.07 5.77 -7.16
CA GLY A 58 7.99 6.11 -8.09
C GLY A 58 7.84 7.63 -8.24
N ARG A 59 7.70 8.35 -7.13
CA ARG A 59 7.46 9.81 -7.16
C ARG A 59 8.65 10.65 -7.65
N LYS A 60 9.90 10.15 -7.56
CA LYS A 60 11.12 10.86 -7.95
C LYS A 60 11.48 10.71 -9.43
N ASN A 61 11.04 9.63 -10.09
CA ASN A 61 11.35 9.36 -11.51
C ASN A 61 10.38 10.07 -12.50
N PHE A 62 9.36 10.75 -12.01
CA PHE A 62 8.40 11.52 -12.84
C PHE A 62 8.52 13.05 -12.64
N ASN A 63 9.63 13.52 -12.06
CA ASN A 63 9.96 14.94 -11.98
C ASN A 63 11.13 15.27 -12.91
#